data_AF-A0A8H6WRQ2-F1
#
_entry.id   AF-A0A8H6WRQ2-F1
#
_cell.length_a   1.000
_cell.length_b   1.000
_cell.length_c   1.000
_cell.angle_alpha   90.00
_cell.angle_beta   90.00
_cell.angle_gamma   90.00
#
_symmetry.space_group_name_H-M   'P 1'
#
loop_
_entity.id
_entity.type
_entity.pdbx_description
1 polymer ?
#
loop_
_entity_poly.entity_id
_entity_poly.type
_entity_poly.pdbx_seq_one_letter_code
_entity_poly.pdbx_strand_id
1 'polypeptide(L)'
;MSESAEAAGTLWTTPTQFTGRAIKATAAYGGVKLAFPENYVHFKDNYKDEFKQKFPYSKVPAWEGADGFLLFESAPIARYVASLAPESGLLGKGPKDAALIDQWMHLMEEVNDYTETIECLLSGSSAPYSASMMKKVTGYQMRALKTLDGHLGERKYFLEQLTLADIWVASLVLRACGIILDTKAREGLPHLMRHLAEVISMPVFEGIFGAIPKLESVQTPEGSKKRKTEVAADKEAEPRATRTTRKKSNVGAV
;
A
#
# COMPACT_ATOMS: atom_id res chain seq x y z
N MET A 1 -41.43 1.27 0.94
CA MET A 1 -40.79 0.60 -0.21
C MET A 1 -39.61 1.45 -0.60
N SER A 2 -38.40 1.12 -0.15
CA SER A 2 -37.20 1.87 -0.55
C SER A 2 -36.91 1.53 -2.01
N GLU A 3 -36.85 2.54 -2.89
CA GLU A 3 -36.21 2.36 -4.19
C GLU A 3 -34.85 1.72 -3.94
N SER A 4 -34.60 0.58 -4.60
CA SER A 4 -33.24 0.04 -4.67
C SER A 4 -32.42 1.09 -5.42
N ALA A 5 -31.69 1.94 -4.68
CA ALA A 5 -30.78 2.90 -5.30
C ALA A 5 -29.86 2.14 -6.29
N GLU A 6 -29.75 2.66 -7.50
CA GLU A 6 -28.88 2.10 -8.54
C GLU A 6 -27.41 2.22 -8.11
N ALA A 7 -26.55 1.32 -8.57
CA ALA A 7 -25.13 1.40 -8.23
C ALA A 7 -24.48 2.60 -8.92
N ALA A 8 -23.58 3.31 -8.23
CA ALA A 8 -22.89 4.48 -8.79
C ALA A 8 -21.92 4.11 -9.92
N GLY A 9 -21.50 2.85 -9.98
CA GLY A 9 -20.62 2.30 -11.00
C GLY A 9 -20.12 0.91 -10.63
N THR A 10 -19.37 0.32 -11.55
CA THR A 10 -18.79 -1.02 -11.42
C THR A 10 -17.32 -0.92 -11.06
N LEU A 11 -16.93 -1.63 -9.99
CA LEU A 11 -15.53 -1.74 -9.55
C LEU A 11 -14.98 -3.13 -9.88
N TRP A 12 -13.97 -3.19 -10.75
CA TRP A 12 -13.15 -4.40 -10.90
C TRP A 12 -12.06 -4.39 -9.84
N THR A 13 -12.01 -5.43 -9.02
CA THR A 13 -10.96 -5.66 -8.01
C THR A 13 -10.97 -7.14 -7.58
N THR A 14 -10.06 -7.54 -6.70
CA THR A 14 -10.00 -8.91 -6.15
C THR A 14 -10.23 -8.92 -4.64
N PRO A 15 -10.66 -10.05 -4.03
CA PRO A 15 -10.80 -10.14 -2.58
C PRO A 15 -9.49 -9.90 -1.80
N THR A 16 -8.33 -10.13 -2.42
CA THR A 16 -7.00 -10.00 -1.81
C THR A 16 -6.36 -8.63 -2.04
N GLN A 17 -6.92 -7.79 -2.92
CA GLN A 17 -6.37 -6.47 -3.22
C GLN A 17 -6.75 -5.47 -2.13
N PHE A 18 -5.80 -5.12 -1.28
CA PHE A 18 -6.03 -4.21 -0.15
C PHE A 18 -6.43 -2.80 -0.60
N THR A 19 -5.84 -2.26 -1.66
CA THR A 19 -6.30 -0.97 -2.24
C THR A 19 -7.77 -1.05 -2.73
N GLY A 20 -8.21 -2.22 -3.21
CA GLY A 20 -9.60 -2.50 -3.53
C GLY A 20 -10.51 -2.56 -2.30
N ARG A 21 -10.02 -3.11 -1.18
CA ARG A 21 -10.72 -3.05 0.12
C ARG A 21 -10.86 -1.62 0.62
N ALA A 22 -9.83 -0.78 0.44
CA ALA A 22 -9.91 0.64 0.77
C ALA A 22 -11.02 1.34 -0.03
N ILE A 23 -11.10 1.13 -1.35
CA ILE A 23 -12.19 1.69 -2.19
C ILE A 23 -13.57 1.19 -1.71
N LYS A 24 -13.71 -0.11 -1.41
CA LYS A 24 -14.97 -0.67 -0.88
C LYS A 24 -15.36 -0.04 0.46
N ALA A 25 -14.40 0.15 1.35
CA ALA A 25 -14.64 0.80 2.64
C ALA A 25 -15.00 2.28 2.48
N THR A 26 -14.32 3.01 1.58
CA THR A 26 -14.69 4.38 1.22
C THR A 26 -16.15 4.46 0.76
N ALA A 27 -16.56 3.56 -0.13
CA ALA A 27 -17.93 3.49 -0.61
C ALA A 27 -18.92 3.18 0.52
N ALA A 28 -18.63 2.18 1.35
CA ALA A 28 -19.47 1.80 2.48
C ALA A 28 -19.64 2.95 3.49
N TYR A 29 -18.57 3.65 3.84
CA TYR A 29 -18.63 4.81 4.76
C TYR A 29 -19.44 5.97 4.16
N GLY A 30 -19.30 6.21 2.85
CA GLY A 30 -20.05 7.26 2.14
C GLY A 30 -21.48 6.88 1.76
N GLY A 31 -21.91 5.63 2.00
CA GLY A 31 -23.20 5.14 1.52
C GLY A 31 -23.30 4.99 0.00
N VAL A 32 -22.16 4.91 -0.70
CA VAL A 32 -22.10 4.75 -2.16
C VAL A 32 -22.25 3.27 -2.51
N LYS A 33 -23.28 2.92 -3.27
CA LYS A 33 -23.48 1.55 -3.74
C LYS A 33 -22.57 1.25 -4.92
N LEU A 34 -21.78 0.17 -4.80
CA LEU A 34 -20.91 -0.33 -5.87
C LEU A 34 -21.53 -1.57 -6.53
N ALA A 35 -21.39 -1.68 -7.84
CA ALA A 35 -21.55 -2.93 -8.57
C ALA A 35 -20.19 -3.62 -8.72
N PHE A 36 -20.22 -4.93 -8.97
CA PHE A 36 -19.05 -5.74 -9.24
C PHE A 36 -19.32 -6.59 -10.48
N PRO A 37 -18.31 -6.83 -11.33
CA PRO A 37 -18.47 -7.69 -12.50
C PRO A 37 -18.86 -9.11 -12.07
N GLU A 38 -19.88 -9.68 -12.70
CA GLU A 38 -20.27 -11.06 -12.47
C GLU A 38 -19.14 -12.00 -12.93
N ASN A 39 -18.78 -12.96 -12.08
CA ASN A 39 -17.82 -14.04 -12.39
C ASN A 39 -16.43 -13.57 -12.87
N TYR A 40 -15.99 -12.36 -12.50
CA TYR A 40 -14.66 -11.87 -12.89
C TYR A 40 -13.52 -12.76 -12.39
N VAL A 41 -12.67 -13.20 -13.31
CA VAL A 41 -11.45 -13.97 -13.06
C VAL A 41 -10.22 -13.13 -13.40
N HIS A 42 -9.50 -12.72 -12.36
CA HIS A 42 -8.26 -11.98 -12.51
C HIS A 42 -7.17 -12.80 -13.24
N PHE A 43 -6.33 -12.11 -14.00
CA PHE A 43 -5.37 -12.65 -14.98
C PHE A 43 -5.99 -13.41 -16.16
N LYS A 44 -7.32 -13.35 -16.34
CA LYS A 44 -8.00 -13.84 -17.54
C LYS A 44 -8.83 -12.74 -18.17
N ASP A 45 -9.83 -12.24 -17.43
CA ASP A 45 -10.80 -11.29 -17.97
C ASP A 45 -10.20 -9.90 -18.20
N ASN A 46 -9.28 -9.47 -17.34
CA ASN A 46 -8.56 -8.20 -17.52
C ASN A 46 -7.61 -8.20 -18.74
N TYR A 47 -7.38 -9.34 -19.38
CA TYR A 47 -6.59 -9.43 -20.62
C TYR A 47 -7.45 -9.60 -21.88
N LYS A 48 -8.78 -9.71 -21.75
CA LYS A 48 -9.70 -9.74 -22.89
C LYS A 48 -9.80 -8.36 -23.55
N ASP A 49 -10.15 -8.35 -24.83
CA ASP A 49 -10.18 -7.12 -25.63
C ASP A 49 -11.23 -6.13 -25.14
N GLU A 50 -12.38 -6.62 -24.65
CA GLU A 50 -13.44 -5.77 -24.10
C GLU A 50 -12.97 -5.00 -22.87
N PHE A 51 -12.16 -5.63 -22.00
CA PHE A 51 -11.58 -4.96 -20.84
C PHE A 51 -10.48 -3.98 -21.28
N LYS A 52 -9.59 -4.39 -22.20
CA LYS A 52 -8.50 -3.54 -22.71
C LYS A 52 -8.97 -2.29 -23.43
N GLN A 53 -10.10 -2.36 -24.13
CA GLN A 53 -10.72 -1.19 -24.76
C GLN A 53 -11.08 -0.13 -23.74
N LYS A 54 -11.52 -0.52 -22.53
CA LYS A 54 -11.82 0.39 -21.43
C LYS A 54 -10.56 0.78 -20.63
N PHE A 55 -9.71 -0.20 -20.34
CA PHE A 55 -8.54 -0.08 -19.49
C PHE A 55 -7.30 -0.70 -20.18
N PRO A 56 -6.60 0.06 -21.04
CA PRO A 56 -5.51 -0.48 -21.86
C PRO A 56 -4.38 -1.13 -21.06
N TYR A 57 -4.14 -0.66 -19.83
CA TYR A 57 -3.11 -1.23 -18.95
C TYR A 57 -3.45 -2.61 -18.38
N SER A 58 -4.68 -3.11 -18.58
CA SER A 58 -5.10 -4.45 -18.18
C SER A 58 -4.91 -4.75 -16.67
N LYS A 59 -4.97 -3.72 -15.83
CA LYS A 59 -4.83 -3.83 -14.37
C LYS A 59 -6.12 -3.50 -13.65
N VAL A 60 -6.21 -3.97 -12.41
CA VAL A 60 -7.25 -3.62 -11.44
C VAL A 60 -6.56 -3.03 -10.19
N PRO A 61 -7.21 -2.12 -9.44
CA PRO A 61 -8.60 -1.75 -9.58
C PRO A 61 -8.87 -0.87 -10.80
N ALA A 62 -10.07 -1.05 -11.35
CA ALA A 62 -10.60 -0.27 -12.46
C ALA A 62 -12.06 0.06 -12.19
N TRP A 63 -12.52 1.21 -12.66
CA TRP A 63 -13.82 1.78 -12.38
C TRP A 63 -14.52 2.20 -13.67
N GLU A 64 -15.80 1.86 -13.79
CA GLU A 64 -16.72 2.39 -14.79
C GLU A 64 -17.94 2.96 -14.08
N GLY A 65 -18.11 4.28 -14.14
CA GLY A 65 -19.29 4.96 -13.60
C GLY A 65 -20.56 4.58 -14.34
N ALA A 66 -21.72 4.75 -13.71
CA ALA A 66 -23.02 4.57 -14.36
C ALA A 66 -23.20 5.50 -15.59
N ASP A 67 -22.46 6.59 -15.65
CA ASP A 67 -22.36 7.55 -16.76
C ASP A 67 -21.33 7.16 -17.84
N GLY A 68 -20.68 6.00 -17.69
CA GLY A 68 -19.59 5.54 -18.58
C GLY A 68 -18.23 6.17 -18.27
N PHE A 69 -18.07 6.92 -17.17
CA PHE A 69 -16.77 7.47 -16.79
C PHE A 69 -15.78 6.36 -16.41
N LEU A 70 -14.70 6.24 -17.18
CA LEU A 70 -13.66 5.23 -16.96
C LEU A 70 -12.50 5.80 -16.15
N LEU A 71 -12.10 5.10 -15.10
CA LEU A 71 -10.99 5.48 -14.23
C LEU A 71 -10.19 4.26 -13.80
N PHE A 72 -8.86 4.40 -13.74
CA PHE A 72 -7.93 3.40 -13.20
C PHE A 72 -6.96 4.08 -12.22
N GLU A 73 -6.14 3.27 -11.56
CA GLU A 73 -5.35 3.62 -10.37
C GLU A 73 -6.18 3.74 -9.09
N SER A 74 -5.69 3.11 -8.02
CA SER A 74 -6.51 2.88 -6.84
C SER A 74 -6.79 4.12 -6.00
N ALA A 75 -5.81 5.01 -5.82
CA ALA A 75 -6.00 6.26 -5.07
C ALA A 75 -6.95 7.24 -5.79
N PRO A 76 -6.84 7.47 -7.12
CA PRO A 76 -7.84 8.22 -7.87
C PRO A 76 -9.25 7.63 -7.77
N ILE A 77 -9.42 6.31 -7.91
CA ILE A 77 -10.73 5.68 -7.75
C ILE A 77 -11.28 5.92 -6.35
N ALA A 78 -10.48 5.75 -5.29
CA ALA A 78 -10.92 5.97 -3.92
C ALA A 78 -11.33 7.43 -3.68
N ARG A 79 -10.56 8.40 -4.20
CA ARG A 79 -10.90 9.83 -4.13
C ARG A 79 -12.20 10.14 -4.88
N TYR A 80 -12.38 9.57 -6.08
CA TYR A 80 -13.60 9.76 -6.86
C TYR A 80 -14.83 9.17 -6.13
N VAL A 81 -14.74 7.95 -5.63
CA VAL A 81 -15.81 7.31 -4.84
C VAL A 81 -16.14 8.14 -3.59
N ALA A 82 -15.15 8.67 -2.88
CA ALA A 82 -15.38 9.59 -1.76
C ALA A 82 -16.09 10.88 -2.19
N SER A 83 -15.78 11.41 -3.38
CA SER A 83 -16.41 12.63 -3.91
C SER A 83 -17.89 12.46 -4.25
N LEU A 84 -18.35 11.23 -4.49
CA LEU A 84 -19.77 10.91 -4.69
C LEU A 84 -20.59 11.00 -3.38
N ALA A 85 -19.91 11.11 -2.23
CA ALA A 85 -20.53 11.25 -0.92
C ALA A 85 -19.94 12.45 -0.14
N PRO A 86 -20.17 13.70 -0.60
CA PRO A 86 -19.55 14.90 0.00
C PRO A 86 -19.90 15.06 1.48
N GLU A 87 -21.11 14.69 1.89
CA GLU A 87 -21.58 14.77 3.28
C GLU A 87 -20.86 13.81 4.24
N SER A 88 -20.14 12.80 3.70
CA SER A 88 -19.32 11.89 4.52
C SER A 88 -18.12 12.58 5.15
N GLY A 89 -17.68 13.72 4.59
CA GLY A 89 -16.49 14.43 5.04
C GLY A 89 -15.16 13.73 4.72
N LEU A 90 -15.17 12.67 3.91
CA LEU A 90 -13.98 11.86 3.60
C LEU A 90 -12.88 12.62 2.87
N LEU A 91 -13.22 13.70 2.16
CA LEU A 91 -12.28 14.55 1.42
C LEU A 91 -11.87 15.82 2.19
N GLY A 92 -12.27 15.94 3.45
CA GLY A 92 -11.98 17.10 4.29
C GLY A 92 -12.62 18.40 3.77
N LYS A 93 -12.18 19.54 4.30
CA LYS A 93 -12.73 20.86 3.99
C LYS A 93 -11.68 21.73 3.28
N GLY A 94 -11.85 21.84 1.96
CA GLY A 94 -11.05 22.75 1.14
C GLY A 94 -9.62 22.24 0.86
N PRO A 95 -8.78 23.10 0.27
CA PRO A 95 -7.54 22.67 -0.37
C PRO A 95 -6.46 22.18 0.60
N LYS A 96 -6.44 22.68 1.84
CA LYS A 96 -5.43 22.26 2.84
C LYS A 96 -5.67 20.84 3.32
N ASP A 97 -6.93 20.52 3.64
CA ASP A 97 -7.29 19.15 4.05
C ASP A 97 -7.08 18.17 2.90
N ALA A 98 -7.47 18.55 1.68
CA ALA A 98 -7.22 17.73 0.50
C ALA A 98 -5.73 17.38 0.33
N ALA A 99 -4.84 18.38 0.50
CA ALA A 99 -3.40 18.16 0.42
C ALA A 99 -2.86 17.29 1.56
N LEU A 100 -3.38 17.44 2.78
CA LEU A 100 -3.01 16.59 3.91
C LEU A 100 -3.47 15.14 3.72
N ILE A 101 -4.67 14.93 3.18
CA ILE A 101 -5.17 13.60 2.85
C ILE A 101 -4.25 12.94 1.83
N ASP A 102 -3.89 13.64 0.75
CA ASP A 102 -2.99 13.13 -0.28
C ASP A 102 -1.60 12.83 0.29
N GLN A 103 -1.07 13.68 1.17
CA GLN A 103 0.22 13.45 1.83
C GLN A 103 0.24 12.09 2.56
N TRP A 104 -0.79 11.79 3.36
CA TRP A 104 -0.85 10.53 4.11
C TRP A 104 -1.13 9.33 3.21
N MET A 105 -1.97 9.49 2.19
CA MET A 105 -2.22 8.42 1.21
C MET A 105 -0.94 8.05 0.46
N HIS A 106 -0.21 9.04 -0.07
CA HIS A 106 1.00 8.79 -0.85
C HIS A 106 2.17 8.30 0.01
N LEU A 107 2.30 8.76 1.26
CA LEU A 107 3.27 8.16 2.19
C LEU A 107 2.96 6.67 2.44
N MET A 108 1.67 6.32 2.53
CA MET A 108 1.27 4.93 2.68
C MET A 108 1.47 4.10 1.40
N GLU A 109 1.35 4.71 0.21
CA GLU A 109 1.71 4.06 -1.05
C GLU A 109 3.20 3.67 -1.08
N GLU A 110 4.11 4.54 -0.62
CA GLU A 110 5.51 4.16 -0.44
C GLU A 110 5.67 2.94 0.49
N VAL A 111 4.97 2.92 1.63
CA VAL A 111 4.97 1.78 2.55
C VAL A 111 4.45 0.51 1.87
N ASN A 112 3.44 0.63 1.01
CA ASN A 112 2.87 -0.48 0.26
C ASN A 112 3.83 -1.02 -0.81
N ASP A 113 4.57 -0.15 -1.50
CA ASP A 113 5.60 -0.54 -2.48
C ASP A 113 6.76 -1.29 -1.80
N TYR A 114 7.17 -0.82 -0.62
CA TYR A 114 8.14 -1.55 0.20
C TYR A 114 7.58 -2.90 0.65
N THR A 115 6.30 -2.97 1.03
CA THR A 115 5.62 -4.22 1.42
C THR A 115 5.62 -5.22 0.27
N GLU A 116 5.29 -4.77 -0.95
CA GLU A 116 5.32 -5.61 -2.15
C GLU A 116 6.72 -6.11 -2.49
N THR A 117 7.72 -5.22 -2.39
CA THR A 117 9.12 -5.61 -2.59
C THR A 117 9.56 -6.67 -1.58
N ILE A 118 9.18 -6.50 -0.31
CA ILE A 118 9.45 -7.47 0.75
C ILE A 118 8.77 -8.80 0.46
N GLU A 119 7.49 -8.79 0.10
CA GLU A 119 6.73 -9.99 -0.27
C GLU A 119 7.37 -10.74 -1.45
N CYS A 120 7.83 -10.03 -2.47
CA CYS A 120 8.55 -10.60 -3.61
C CYS A 120 9.87 -11.26 -3.17
N LEU A 121 10.64 -10.62 -2.28
CA LEU A 121 11.91 -11.17 -1.77
C LEU A 121 11.70 -12.39 -0.88
N LEU A 122 10.63 -12.39 -0.07
CA LEU A 122 10.28 -13.50 0.83
C LEU A 122 9.74 -14.71 0.04
N SER A 123 8.92 -14.47 -0.98
CA SER A 123 8.33 -15.53 -1.81
C SER A 123 9.28 -16.03 -2.92
N GLY A 124 10.25 -15.23 -3.33
CA GLY A 124 11.13 -15.54 -4.46
C GLY A 124 10.44 -15.44 -5.83
N SER A 125 9.24 -14.87 -5.90
CA SER A 125 8.39 -14.86 -7.10
C SER A 125 8.95 -14.03 -8.25
N SER A 126 9.53 -12.86 -7.94
CA SER A 126 10.04 -11.89 -8.92
C SER A 126 11.55 -11.64 -8.81
N ALA A 127 12.15 -11.99 -7.67
CA ALA A 127 13.59 -11.85 -7.43
C ALA A 127 14.07 -12.83 -6.35
N PRO A 128 15.32 -13.34 -6.42
CA PRO A 128 15.89 -14.13 -5.34
C PRO A 128 15.98 -13.35 -4.02
N TYR A 129 15.87 -14.06 -2.90
CA TYR A 129 16.03 -13.45 -1.58
C TYR A 129 17.40 -12.74 -1.45
N SER A 130 17.38 -11.50 -0.94
CA SER A 130 18.56 -10.69 -0.68
C SER A 130 18.48 -10.08 0.72
N ALA A 131 19.31 -10.55 1.65
CA ALA A 131 19.36 -10.02 3.02
C ALA A 131 19.71 -8.53 3.06
N SER A 132 20.56 -8.07 2.14
CA SER A 132 20.92 -6.65 2.02
C SER A 132 19.73 -5.81 1.57
N MET A 133 19.00 -6.28 0.55
CA MET A 133 17.81 -5.56 0.07
C MET A 133 16.70 -5.58 1.13
N MET A 134 16.45 -6.73 1.76
CA MET A 134 15.50 -6.86 2.86
C MET A 134 15.79 -5.86 3.98
N LYS A 135 17.06 -5.75 4.43
CA LYS A 135 17.44 -4.78 5.47
C LYS A 135 17.21 -3.33 5.02
N LYS A 136 17.52 -3.00 3.77
CA LYS A 136 17.36 -1.65 3.22
C LYS A 136 15.89 -1.26 3.13
N VAL A 137 15.08 -2.11 2.50
CA VAL A 137 13.65 -1.85 2.24
C VAL A 137 12.85 -1.82 3.55
N THR A 138 13.09 -2.76 4.47
CA THR A 138 12.44 -2.73 5.80
C THR A 138 12.85 -1.49 6.61
N GLY A 139 14.09 -1.01 6.46
CA GLY A 139 14.53 0.26 7.07
C GLY A 139 13.76 1.47 6.55
N TYR A 140 13.54 1.56 5.23
CA TYR A 140 12.76 2.65 4.63
C TYR A 140 11.28 2.56 5.02
N GLN A 141 10.71 1.36 4.96
CA GLN A 141 9.34 1.11 5.39
C GLN A 141 9.11 1.51 6.85
N MET A 142 9.99 1.06 7.75
CA MET A 142 9.87 1.36 9.17
C MET A 142 10.02 2.86 9.46
N ARG A 143 10.84 3.59 8.69
CA ARG A 143 10.92 5.05 8.80
C ARG A 143 9.57 5.70 8.50
N ALA A 144 8.93 5.35 7.38
CA ALA A 144 7.63 5.88 7.01
C ALA A 144 6.52 5.48 7.99
N LEU A 145 6.50 4.21 8.43
CA LEU A 145 5.55 3.74 9.45
C LEU A 145 5.70 4.49 10.78
N LYS A 146 6.93 4.79 11.21
CA LYS A 146 7.17 5.61 12.41
C LYS A 146 6.74 7.07 12.23
N THR A 147 6.81 7.62 11.01
CA THR A 147 6.24 8.94 10.72
C THR A 147 4.72 8.93 10.88
N LEU A 148 4.04 7.91 10.36
CA LEU A 148 2.58 7.73 10.53
C LEU A 148 2.20 7.56 12.01
N ASP A 149 2.89 6.68 12.72
CA ASP A 149 2.67 6.41 14.15
C ASP A 149 2.88 7.65 15.03
N GLY A 150 3.98 8.37 14.80
CA GLY A 150 4.29 9.60 15.53
C GLY A 150 3.31 10.74 15.26
N HIS A 151 2.79 10.86 14.03
CA HIS A 151 1.74 11.82 13.72
C HIS A 151 0.44 11.48 14.45
N LEU A 152 0.06 10.19 14.47
CA LEU A 152 -1.12 9.76 15.20
C LEU A 152 -0.98 10.09 16.68
N GLY A 153 0.05 9.62 17.39
CA GLY A 153 0.22 9.95 18.83
C GLY A 153 -1.08 9.76 19.61
N GLU A 154 -1.61 10.84 20.19
CA GLU A 154 -2.93 10.87 20.87
C GLU A 154 -4.13 11.17 19.95
N ARG A 155 -3.90 11.56 18.69
CA ARG A 155 -4.94 11.79 17.69
C ARG A 155 -5.66 10.49 17.35
N LYS A 156 -6.98 10.60 17.22
CA LYS A 156 -7.83 9.49 16.77
C LYS A 156 -7.64 9.19 15.28
N TYR A 157 -7.48 10.23 14.47
CA TYR A 157 -7.39 10.17 13.01
C TYR A 157 -6.22 11.04 12.50
N PHE A 158 -5.88 10.91 11.21
CA PHE A 158 -4.83 11.73 10.60
C PHE A 158 -5.19 13.21 10.49
N LEU A 159 -6.48 13.52 10.40
CA LEU A 159 -7.06 14.86 10.43
C LEU A 159 -8.06 14.97 11.63
N GLU A 160 -8.80 16.08 11.74
CA GLU A 160 -9.74 16.30 12.86
C GLU A 160 -10.88 15.26 12.94
N GLN A 161 -11.24 14.67 11.79
CA GLN A 161 -12.26 13.63 11.67
C GLN A 161 -11.74 12.49 10.80
N LEU A 162 -12.50 11.39 10.73
CA LEU A 162 -12.16 10.30 9.82
C LEU A 162 -12.22 10.79 8.38
N THR A 163 -11.15 10.53 7.63
CA THR A 163 -11.01 10.88 6.22
C THR A 163 -10.62 9.67 5.39
N LEU A 164 -10.52 9.87 4.07
CA LEU A 164 -10.00 8.85 3.17
C LEU A 164 -8.58 8.39 3.57
N ALA A 165 -7.76 9.28 4.14
CA ALA A 165 -6.42 8.93 4.62
C ALA A 165 -6.47 7.80 5.67
N ASP A 166 -7.42 7.85 6.60
CA ASP A 166 -7.55 6.85 7.66
C ASP A 166 -7.94 5.47 7.10
N ILE A 167 -8.92 5.43 6.20
CA ILE A 167 -9.35 4.19 5.53
C ILE A 167 -8.20 3.59 4.71
N TRP A 168 -7.49 4.44 3.97
CA TRP A 168 -6.38 4.05 3.12
C TRP A 168 -5.21 3.47 3.93
N VAL A 169 -4.79 4.20 4.97
CA VAL A 169 -3.71 3.77 5.87
C VAL A 169 -4.07 2.47 6.58
N ALA A 170 -5.27 2.37 7.16
CA ALA A 170 -5.69 1.16 7.84
C ALA A 170 -5.68 -0.07 6.90
N SER A 171 -6.17 0.09 5.68
CA SER A 171 -6.18 -1.01 4.70
C SER A 171 -4.76 -1.51 4.35
N LEU A 172 -3.83 -0.60 4.10
CA LEU A 172 -2.49 -0.97 3.65
C LEU A 172 -1.58 -1.38 4.81
N VAL A 173 -1.80 -0.88 6.03
CA VAL A 173 -1.12 -1.39 7.23
C VAL A 173 -1.62 -2.81 7.54
N LEU A 174 -2.91 -3.10 7.36
CA LEU A 174 -3.44 -4.46 7.51
C LEU A 174 -2.74 -5.46 6.58
N ARG A 175 -2.45 -5.05 5.32
CA ARG A 175 -1.62 -5.84 4.39
C ARG A 175 -0.24 -6.10 5.00
N ALA A 176 0.44 -5.04 5.45
CA ALA A 176 1.78 -5.15 6.02
C ALA A 176 1.82 -6.06 7.27
N CYS A 177 0.76 -6.08 8.10
CA CYS A 177 0.61 -7.03 9.20
C CYS A 177 0.58 -8.49 8.77
N GLY A 178 0.08 -8.79 7.58
CA GLY A 178 0.09 -10.15 7.02
C GLY A 178 1.46 -10.61 6.50
N ILE A 179 2.41 -9.69 6.30
CA ILE A 179 3.63 -9.97 5.54
C ILE A 179 4.90 -9.74 6.36
N ILE A 180 5.03 -8.56 6.99
CA ILE A 180 6.31 -8.11 7.58
C ILE A 180 6.19 -7.51 8.97
N LEU A 181 5.04 -6.95 9.35
CA LEU A 181 4.86 -6.42 10.70
C LEU A 181 4.49 -7.57 11.63
N ASP A 182 5.51 -8.20 12.20
CA ASP A 182 5.38 -9.20 13.25
C ASP A 182 5.06 -8.56 14.63
N THR A 183 4.88 -9.39 15.66
CA THR A 183 4.58 -8.94 17.03
C THR A 183 5.55 -7.84 17.50
N LYS A 184 6.86 -8.03 17.30
CA LYS A 184 7.88 -7.09 17.75
C LYS A 184 7.86 -5.78 16.97
N ALA A 185 7.66 -5.84 15.66
CA ALA A 185 7.53 -4.64 14.84
C ALA A 185 6.31 -3.79 15.27
N ARG A 186 5.20 -4.45 15.60
CA ARG A 186 3.95 -3.79 16.05
C ARG A 186 4.10 -3.09 17.40
N GLU A 187 4.90 -3.63 18.32
CA GLU A 187 5.21 -2.97 19.61
C GLU A 187 5.85 -1.59 19.41
N GLY A 188 6.59 -1.40 18.32
CA GLY A 188 7.21 -0.12 17.97
C GLY A 188 6.29 0.86 17.22
N LEU A 189 5.01 0.51 17.01
CA LEU A 189 4.00 1.27 16.27
C LEU A 189 2.65 1.32 17.01
N PRO A 190 2.62 1.65 18.32
CA PRO A 190 1.43 1.46 19.15
C PRO A 190 0.24 2.33 18.70
N HIS A 191 0.47 3.55 18.22
CA HIS A 191 -0.59 4.48 17.81
C HIS A 191 -1.18 4.08 16.47
N LEU A 192 -0.33 3.63 15.55
CA LEU A 192 -0.76 3.11 14.25
C LEU A 192 -1.52 1.79 14.40
N MET A 193 -1.10 0.90 15.31
CA MET A 193 -1.83 -0.34 15.58
C MET A 193 -3.18 -0.10 16.28
N ARG A 194 -3.26 0.89 17.17
CA ARG A 194 -4.55 1.36 17.73
C ARG A 194 -5.47 1.87 16.62
N HIS A 195 -4.98 2.79 15.80
CA HIS A 195 -5.72 3.36 14.67
C HIS A 195 -6.23 2.28 13.73
N LEU A 196 -5.36 1.34 13.34
CA LEU A 196 -5.75 0.19 12.52
C LEU A 196 -6.93 -0.57 13.15
N ALA A 197 -6.80 -0.98 14.42
CA ALA A 197 -7.82 -1.77 15.09
C ALA A 197 -9.16 -1.03 15.20
N GLU A 198 -9.13 0.26 15.52
CA GLU A 198 -10.33 1.10 15.61
C GLU A 198 -11.01 1.28 14.25
N VAL A 199 -10.23 1.60 13.19
CA VAL A 199 -10.80 1.84 11.86
C VAL A 199 -11.40 0.55 11.29
N ILE A 200 -10.67 -0.57 11.27
CA ILE A 200 -11.19 -1.79 10.61
C ILE A 200 -12.35 -2.46 11.34
N SER A 201 -12.56 -2.13 12.63
CA SER A 201 -13.65 -2.68 13.45
C SER A 201 -14.93 -1.84 13.41
N MET A 202 -14.95 -0.72 12.67
CA MET A 202 -16.16 0.07 12.50
C MET A 202 -17.27 -0.79 11.87
N PRO A 203 -18.52 -0.77 12.40
CA PRO A 203 -19.60 -1.62 11.90
C PRO A 203 -19.88 -1.46 10.40
N VAL A 204 -19.67 -0.26 9.85
CA VAL A 204 -19.85 0.03 8.41
C VAL A 204 -18.86 -0.74 7.51
N PHE A 205 -17.80 -1.31 8.07
CA PHE A 205 -16.79 -2.09 7.33
C PHE A 205 -16.89 -3.60 7.53
N GLU A 206 -18.00 -4.07 8.11
CA GLU A 206 -18.26 -5.50 8.23
C GLU A 206 -18.10 -6.23 6.89
N GLY A 207 -17.36 -7.33 6.90
CA GLY A 207 -17.07 -8.12 5.69
C GLY A 207 -16.01 -7.55 4.73
N ILE A 208 -15.44 -6.36 4.99
CA ILE A 208 -14.45 -5.75 4.09
C ILE A 208 -13.01 -6.08 4.49
N PHE A 209 -12.61 -5.80 5.73
CA PHE A 209 -11.21 -5.90 6.16
C PHE A 209 -10.83 -7.25 6.76
N GLY A 210 -11.70 -7.84 7.56
CA GLY A 210 -11.38 -9.02 8.38
C GLY A 210 -10.53 -8.67 9.61
N ALA A 211 -10.00 -9.71 10.27
CA ALA A 211 -9.17 -9.54 11.47
C ALA A 211 -7.71 -9.21 11.13
N ILE A 212 -7.00 -8.58 12.08
CA ILE A 212 -5.55 -8.39 11.98
C ILE A 212 -4.86 -9.75 11.98
N PRO A 213 -4.07 -10.10 10.94
CA PRO A 213 -3.40 -11.39 10.89
C PRO A 213 -2.42 -11.58 12.04
N LYS A 214 -2.35 -12.81 12.57
CA LYS A 214 -1.34 -13.20 13.56
C LYS A 214 -0.03 -13.53 12.81
N LEU A 215 1.01 -12.74 13.04
CA LEU A 215 2.36 -12.96 12.52
C LEU A 215 3.34 -12.85 13.69
N GLU A 216 3.80 -13.98 14.23
CA GLU A 216 4.68 -13.98 15.40
C GLU A 216 6.12 -13.58 15.05
N SER A 217 6.62 -14.04 13.90
CA SER A 217 7.93 -13.67 13.37
C SER A 217 7.99 -13.88 11.86
N VAL A 218 8.75 -13.03 11.17
CA VAL A 218 8.95 -13.14 9.71
C VAL A 218 9.94 -14.26 9.40
N GLN A 219 9.50 -15.25 8.62
CA GLN A 219 10.35 -16.34 8.15
C GLN A 219 11.08 -15.95 6.85
N THR A 220 12.37 -16.22 6.78
CA THR A 220 13.16 -16.05 5.54
C THR A 220 13.39 -17.39 4.86
N PRO A 221 13.46 -17.46 3.52
CA PRO A 221 13.72 -18.71 2.80
C PRO A 221 14.97 -19.45 3.31
N GLU A 222 14.87 -20.78 3.40
CA GLU A 222 15.99 -21.66 3.78
C GLU A 222 17.17 -21.53 2.81
N GLY A 223 18.40 -21.57 3.32
CA GLY A 223 19.63 -21.40 2.52
C GLY A 223 20.15 -19.95 2.43
N SER A 224 19.36 -18.95 2.83
CA SER A 224 19.79 -17.53 2.88
C SER A 224 20.99 -17.25 3.80
N LYS A 225 21.26 -18.12 4.78
CA LYS A 225 22.48 -18.07 5.61
C LYS A 225 23.75 -18.53 4.87
N LYS A 226 23.65 -19.46 3.90
CA LYS A 226 24.81 -20.02 3.17
C LYS A 226 25.43 -19.02 2.18
N ARG A 227 24.66 -18.07 1.65
CA ARG A 227 25.17 -17.07 0.71
C ARG A 227 26.01 -15.97 1.38
N LYS A 228 25.87 -15.77 2.69
CA LYS A 228 26.78 -14.88 3.45
C LYS A 228 28.20 -15.42 3.52
N THR A 229 28.38 -16.74 3.55
CA THR A 229 29.70 -17.38 3.61
C THR A 229 30.43 -17.36 2.27
N GLU A 230 29.73 -17.52 1.14
CA GLU A 230 30.37 -17.45 -0.20
C GLU A 230 30.80 -16.03 -0.58
N VAL A 231 29.97 -15.01 -0.32
CA VAL A 231 30.32 -13.60 -0.65
C VAL A 231 31.41 -13.05 0.29
N ALA A 232 31.56 -13.61 1.49
CA ALA A 232 32.67 -13.26 2.39
C ALA A 232 33.99 -13.88 1.93
N ALA A 233 33.98 -15.12 1.44
CA ALA A 233 35.17 -15.79 0.91
C ALA A 233 35.71 -15.13 -0.36
N ASP A 234 34.82 -14.61 -1.23
CA ASP A 234 35.21 -13.97 -2.48
C ASP A 234 35.83 -12.56 -2.27
N LYS A 235 35.52 -11.90 -1.15
CA LYS A 235 36.12 -10.60 -0.78
C LYS A 235 37.48 -10.71 -0.12
N GLU A 236 37.87 -11.89 0.34
CA GLU A 236 39.19 -12.14 0.95
C GLU A 236 40.26 -12.56 -0.09
N ALA A 237 39.86 -12.78 -1.36
CA ALA A 237 40.71 -13.31 -2.41
C ALA A 237 41.22 -12.30 -3.46
N GLU A 238 40.98 -10.98 -3.31
CA GLU A 238 41.56 -9.97 -4.22
C GLU A 238 42.97 -9.51 -3.77
N PRO A 239 44.03 -9.68 -4.59
CA PRO A 239 45.36 -9.19 -4.24
C PRO A 239 45.49 -7.68 -4.46
N ARG A 240 46.11 -7.03 -3.48
CA ARG A 240 46.42 -5.60 -3.39
C ARG A 240 47.36 -5.14 -4.52
N ALA A 241 46.80 -4.58 -5.60
CA ALA A 241 47.57 -3.88 -6.62
C ALA A 241 47.95 -2.45 -6.17
N THR A 242 49.18 -2.07 -6.51
CA THR A 242 49.97 -0.94 -6.02
C THR A 242 49.46 0.42 -6.48
N ARG A 243 49.33 1.36 -5.53
CA ARG A 243 48.93 2.75 -5.78
C ARG A 243 50.17 3.62 -6.07
N THR A 244 50.54 3.75 -7.35
CA THR A 244 51.54 4.73 -7.79
C THR A 244 50.96 6.13 -7.67
N THR A 245 51.68 7.01 -6.99
CA THR A 245 51.31 8.39 -6.68
C THR A 245 51.34 9.27 -7.94
N ARG A 246 50.22 9.91 -8.30
CA ARG A 246 50.21 11.02 -9.27
C ARG A 246 50.16 12.35 -8.52
N LYS A 247 51.23 13.12 -8.74
CA LYS A 247 51.53 14.46 -8.23
C LYS A 247 50.46 15.46 -8.72
N LYS A 248 49.99 16.32 -7.82
CA LYS A 248 49.16 17.50 -8.13
C LYS A 248 49.99 18.52 -8.94
N SER A 249 49.40 19.07 -9.99
CA SER A 249 49.70 20.42 -10.46
C SER A 249 48.39 21.08 -10.90
N ASN A 250 48.18 22.26 -10.36
CA ASN A 250 47.03 23.14 -10.47
C ASN A 250 47.14 24.03 -11.73
N VAL A 251 46.15 24.91 -11.92
CA VAL A 251 46.07 26.05 -12.88
C VAL A 251 45.58 25.65 -14.27
N GLY A 252 44.54 26.24 -14.89
CA GLY A 252 43.71 27.42 -14.63
C GLY A 252 43.19 27.93 -15.98
N ALA A 253 41.98 28.53 -16.03
CA ALA A 253 41.39 29.32 -17.14
C ALA A 253 41.26 28.58 -18.51
N VAL A 254 40.13 28.59 -19.21
CA VAL A 254 39.20 29.67 -19.59
C VAL A 254 37.81 29.06 -19.78
#